data_AF-A0A3E1DZW4-F1
#
_entry.id   AF-A0A3E1DZW4-F1
#
_cell.length_a   1.000
_cell.length_b   1.000
_cell.length_c   1.000
_cell.angle_alpha   90.00
_cell.angle_beta   90.00
_cell.angle_gamma   90.00
#
_symmetry.space_group_name_H-M   'P 1'
#
loop_
_entity.id
_entity.type
_entity.pdbx_description
1 polymer ?
#
loop_
_entity_poly.entity_id
_entity_poly.type
_entity_poly.pdbx_seq_one_letter_code
_entity_poly.pdbx_strand_id
1 'polypeptide(L)'
;MVSGALAQEAALRRAKAVFAEVSGKVRGVKPESKDSEEANGYPLEAKIWRMEDTIRKLETVVSEEHGSQTTEFYYTAAGDLVFALQTTTTERVDTGEVVHRRQDRFYWDAGELVHWLDAEKQVVSPDAGEFGEREKDLIDLEAESLALFAGDEQAAVGKVIDQGTVTGTFGGIEQGDFFHLRLQLADGEEQTYMILRSEGLLDKVVENPDRYIGKKLKVHWQEKVMHIPEAGGTQQMTICVRVEQP
;
A
#
# COMPACT_ATOMS: atom_id res chain seq x y z
N MET A 1 1.87 14.68 25.16
CA MET A 1 3.25 14.29 24.78
C MET A 1 3.64 12.86 25.21
N VAL A 2 3.02 12.23 26.20
CA VAL A 2 3.38 10.85 26.64
C VAL A 2 2.85 9.74 25.69
N SER A 3 1.76 9.96 24.94
CA SER A 3 1.19 8.91 24.08
C SER A 3 1.98 8.64 22.79
N GLY A 4 2.62 9.65 22.20
CA GLY A 4 3.39 9.50 20.95
C GLY A 4 4.64 8.63 21.11
N ALA A 5 5.38 8.81 22.22
CA ALA A 5 6.57 8.00 22.50
C ALA A 5 6.25 6.52 22.75
N LEU A 6 5.11 6.22 23.39
CA LEU A 6 4.66 4.84 23.63
C LEU A 6 4.21 4.15 22.34
N ALA A 7 3.52 4.87 21.45
CA ALA A 7 3.13 4.35 20.13
C ALA A 7 4.37 4.03 19.27
N GLN A 8 5.34 4.94 19.26
CA GLN A 8 6.61 4.76 18.56
C GLN A 8 7.38 3.54 19.08
N GLU A 9 7.53 3.38 20.41
CA GLU A 9 8.24 2.22 20.97
C GLU A 9 7.54 0.90 20.63
N ALA A 10 6.20 0.87 20.64
CA ALA A 10 5.42 -0.29 20.23
C ALA A 10 5.61 -0.62 18.74
N ALA A 11 5.59 0.39 17.87
CA ALA A 11 5.83 0.23 16.44
C ALA A 11 7.22 -0.35 16.15
N LEU A 12 8.27 0.19 16.81
CA LEU A 12 9.63 -0.31 16.69
C LEU A 12 9.76 -1.78 17.14
N ARG A 13 9.10 -2.13 18.25
CA ARG A 13 9.12 -3.50 18.77
C ARG A 13 8.43 -4.47 17.79
N ARG A 14 7.26 -4.08 17.27
CA ARG A 14 6.50 -4.85 16.28
C ARG A 14 7.31 -5.04 14.99
N ALA A 15 7.85 -3.96 14.45
CA ALA A 15 8.68 -3.96 13.25
C ALA A 15 9.89 -4.90 13.38
N LYS A 16 10.64 -4.81 14.49
CA LYS A 16 11.80 -5.69 14.76
C LYS A 16 11.40 -7.16 14.84
N ALA A 17 10.26 -7.46 15.47
CA ALA A 17 9.75 -8.83 15.57
C ALA A 17 9.36 -9.38 14.18
N VAL A 18 8.62 -8.61 13.38
CA VAL A 18 8.23 -8.98 12.02
C VAL A 18 9.46 -9.15 11.12
N PHE A 19 10.40 -8.22 11.15
CA PHE A 19 11.64 -8.32 10.38
C PHE A 19 12.41 -9.60 10.73
N ALA A 20 12.66 -9.86 12.02
CA ALA A 20 13.38 -11.06 12.45
C ALA A 20 12.67 -12.37 12.05
N GLU A 21 11.35 -12.41 12.17
CA GLU A 21 10.53 -13.55 11.75
C GLU A 21 10.61 -13.77 10.24
N VAL A 22 10.28 -12.74 9.45
CA VAL A 22 10.16 -12.82 8.00
C VAL A 22 11.51 -13.09 7.37
N SER A 23 12.57 -12.36 7.73
CA SER A 23 13.93 -12.58 7.19
C SER A 23 14.47 -13.98 7.49
N GLY A 24 14.05 -14.61 8.59
CA GLY A 24 14.37 -16.01 8.89
C GLY A 24 13.63 -16.99 7.98
N LYS A 25 12.34 -16.75 7.73
CA LYS A 25 11.47 -17.64 6.94
C LYS A 25 11.66 -17.53 5.43
N VAL A 26 11.93 -16.33 4.89
CA VAL A 26 12.07 -16.12 3.43
C VAL A 26 13.22 -16.90 2.79
N ARG A 27 14.23 -17.32 3.58
CA ARG A 27 15.37 -18.11 3.07
C ARG A 27 14.97 -19.44 2.44
N GLY A 28 13.82 -19.99 2.83
CA GLY A 28 13.28 -21.25 2.29
C GLY A 28 12.16 -21.06 1.26
N VAL A 29 11.79 -19.82 0.94
CA VAL A 29 10.64 -19.50 0.08
C VAL A 29 11.13 -18.84 -1.19
N LYS A 30 10.73 -19.39 -2.35
CA LYS A 30 11.03 -18.80 -3.65
C LYS A 30 10.12 -17.58 -3.86
N PRO A 31 10.67 -16.39 -4.19
CA PRO A 31 9.85 -15.23 -4.50
C PRO A 31 9.13 -15.38 -5.84
N GLU A 32 8.01 -14.68 -5.97
CA GLU A 32 7.45 -14.30 -7.27
C GLU A 32 8.15 -13.00 -7.71
N SER A 33 8.51 -12.89 -8.99
CA SER A 33 9.26 -11.74 -9.54
C SER A 33 8.51 -11.13 -10.71
N LYS A 34 8.53 -9.81 -10.80
CA LYS A 34 7.95 -9.02 -11.88
C LYS A 34 8.87 -7.85 -12.19
N ASP A 35 8.94 -7.50 -13.47
CA ASP A 35 9.73 -6.37 -13.94
C ASP A 35 8.78 -5.36 -14.60
N SER A 36 9.04 -4.07 -14.38
CA SER A 36 8.43 -2.97 -15.12
C SER A 36 9.52 -2.25 -15.90
N GLU A 37 9.21 -1.88 -17.15
CA GLU A 37 10.12 -1.08 -17.97
C GLU A 37 10.35 0.32 -17.38
N GLU A 38 9.42 0.84 -16.56
CA GLU A 38 9.54 2.18 -15.97
C GLU A 38 8.88 2.28 -14.58
N ALA A 39 9.66 2.71 -13.57
CA ALA A 39 9.19 3.42 -12.39
C ALA A 39 10.07 4.66 -12.23
N ASN A 40 9.47 5.86 -12.28
CA ASN A 40 10.21 7.14 -12.32
C ASN A 40 11.29 7.22 -13.42
N GLY A 41 11.09 6.53 -14.55
CA GLY A 41 12.01 6.52 -15.69
C GLY A 41 13.19 5.54 -15.59
N TYR A 42 13.20 4.66 -14.57
CA TYR A 42 14.21 3.62 -14.40
C TYR A 42 13.58 2.21 -14.38
N PRO A 43 14.32 1.18 -14.81
CA PRO A 43 13.86 -0.20 -14.68
C PRO A 43 13.61 -0.56 -13.22
N LEU A 44 12.42 -1.12 -12.96
CA LEU A 44 12.02 -1.60 -11.64
C LEU A 44 11.88 -3.13 -11.68
N GLU A 45 12.68 -3.81 -10.87
CA GLU A 45 12.46 -5.21 -10.52
C GLU A 45 11.75 -5.26 -9.16
N ALA A 46 10.66 -6.02 -9.08
CA ALA A 46 9.95 -6.26 -7.84
C ALA A 46 9.89 -7.76 -7.54
N LYS A 47 9.97 -8.12 -6.26
CA LYS A 47 9.85 -9.48 -5.74
C LYS A 47 8.95 -9.53 -4.54
N ILE A 48 8.04 -10.50 -4.48
CA ILE A 48 7.22 -10.74 -3.29
C ILE A 48 7.48 -12.12 -2.71
N TRP A 49 7.41 -12.20 -1.39
CA TRP A 49 7.38 -13.46 -0.65
C TRP A 49 6.04 -13.58 0.06
N ARG A 50 5.26 -14.58 -0.35
CA ARG A 50 4.02 -14.95 0.33
C ARG A 50 4.30 -16.02 1.39
N MET A 51 3.65 -15.89 2.53
CA MET A 51 3.57 -16.94 3.56
C MET A 51 2.11 -17.05 3.97
N GLU A 52 1.56 -18.26 3.93
CA GLU A 52 0.14 -18.49 4.27
C GLU A 52 -0.78 -17.56 3.45
N ASP A 53 -0.53 -17.52 2.12
CA ASP A 53 -1.22 -16.69 1.11
C ASP A 53 -1.16 -15.16 1.31
N THR A 54 -0.45 -14.68 2.34
CA THR A 54 -0.28 -13.25 2.61
C THR A 54 1.10 -12.79 2.18
N ILE A 55 1.21 -11.63 1.53
CA ILE A 55 2.52 -11.01 1.24
C ILE A 55 3.16 -10.62 2.57
N ARG A 56 4.37 -11.13 2.83
CA ARG A 56 5.12 -10.85 4.07
C ARG A 56 6.38 -10.02 3.82
N LYS A 57 6.90 -10.05 2.60
CA LYS A 57 7.99 -9.20 2.14
C LYS A 57 7.72 -8.77 0.69
N LEU A 58 7.99 -7.50 0.39
CA LEU A 58 8.18 -6.97 -0.95
C LEU A 58 9.61 -6.43 -1.03
N GLU A 59 10.31 -6.70 -2.13
CA GLU A 59 11.62 -6.13 -2.42
C GLU A 59 11.53 -5.45 -3.78
N THR A 60 12.01 -4.23 -3.86
CA THR A 60 12.06 -3.43 -5.07
C THR A 60 13.49 -3.06 -5.35
N VAL A 61 13.91 -3.12 -6.61
CA VAL A 61 15.22 -2.70 -7.07
C VAL A 61 15.01 -1.73 -8.24
N VAL A 62 15.37 -0.47 -8.00
CA VAL A 62 15.45 0.55 -9.04
C VAL A 62 16.91 0.65 -9.44
N SER A 63 17.21 0.34 -10.71
CA SER A 63 18.57 0.40 -11.23
C SER A 63 18.85 1.77 -11.83
N GLU A 64 19.87 2.45 -11.34
CA GLU A 64 20.32 3.75 -11.81
C GLU A 64 21.59 3.60 -12.65
N GLU A 65 21.98 4.64 -13.40
CA GLU A 65 23.17 4.59 -14.28
C GLU A 65 24.47 4.26 -13.51
N HIS A 66 24.55 4.64 -12.23
CA HIS A 66 25.74 4.50 -11.39
C HIS A 66 25.43 3.88 -10.03
N GLY A 67 24.44 2.99 -9.96
CA GLY A 67 24.10 2.33 -8.72
C GLY A 67 22.71 1.74 -8.72
N SER A 68 22.19 1.50 -7.52
CA SER A 68 20.84 0.99 -7.36
C SER A 68 20.24 1.45 -6.04
N GLN A 69 18.92 1.49 -6.01
CA GLN A 69 18.14 1.63 -4.80
C GLN A 69 17.35 0.34 -4.59
N THR A 70 17.67 -0.39 -3.52
CA THR A 70 16.88 -1.54 -3.08
C THR A 70 16.00 -1.11 -1.92
N THR A 71 14.68 -1.32 -1.99
CA THR A 71 13.78 -1.10 -0.85
C THR A 71 13.08 -2.41 -0.49
N GLU A 72 13.25 -2.85 0.75
CA GLU A 72 12.60 -4.05 1.29
C GLU A 72 11.48 -3.63 2.23
N PHE A 73 10.23 -3.93 1.90
CA PHE A 73 9.05 -3.71 2.73
C PHE A 73 8.64 -5.00 3.45
N TYR A 74 8.19 -4.86 4.71
CA TYR A 74 7.87 -5.98 5.59
C TYR A 74 6.49 -5.81 6.21
N TYR A 75 5.71 -6.89 6.15
CA TYR A 75 4.29 -6.88 6.51
C TYR A 75 3.95 -7.81 7.67
N THR A 76 2.95 -7.40 8.46
CA THR A 76 2.31 -8.29 9.45
C THR A 76 1.59 -9.44 8.75
N ALA A 77 1.17 -10.45 9.50
CA ALA A 77 0.29 -11.49 8.98
C ALA A 77 -1.11 -10.95 8.57
N ALA A 78 -1.48 -9.76 9.03
CA ALA A 78 -2.70 -9.07 8.59
C ALA A 78 -2.50 -8.24 7.31
N GLY A 79 -1.26 -8.13 6.81
CA GLY A 79 -0.93 -7.34 5.63
C GLY A 79 -0.56 -5.88 5.91
N ASP A 80 -0.38 -5.48 7.16
CA ASP A 80 0.00 -4.10 7.50
C ASP A 80 1.50 -3.89 7.27
N LEU A 81 1.87 -2.81 6.58
CA LEU A 81 3.26 -2.35 6.50
C LEU A 81 3.74 -1.93 7.90
N VAL A 82 4.89 -2.45 8.32
CA VAL A 82 5.48 -2.11 9.63
C VAL A 82 6.93 -1.70 9.57
N PHE A 83 7.64 -2.07 8.50
CA PHE A 83 9.05 -1.79 8.37
C PHE A 83 9.47 -1.76 6.91
N ALA A 84 10.43 -0.89 6.60
CA ALA A 84 11.12 -0.87 5.34
C ALA A 84 12.59 -0.55 5.55
N LEU A 85 13.42 -1.25 4.79
CA LEU A 85 14.85 -1.05 4.73
C LEU A 85 15.20 -0.59 3.32
N GLN A 86 15.67 0.65 3.20
CA GLN A 86 16.19 1.16 1.94
C GLN A 86 17.70 1.07 1.94
N THR A 87 18.28 0.50 0.90
CA THR A 87 19.71 0.47 0.65
C THR A 87 19.99 1.17 -0.67
N THR A 88 20.76 2.25 -0.64
CA THR A 88 21.26 2.93 -1.84
C THR A 88 22.72 2.58 -2.03
N THR A 89 23.09 2.07 -3.20
CA THR A 89 24.47 1.85 -3.60
C THR A 89 24.87 2.86 -4.65
N THR A 90 26.12 3.32 -4.58
CA THR A 90 26.77 4.08 -5.65
C THR A 90 27.97 3.28 -6.12
N GLU A 91 28.07 3.10 -7.42
CA GLU A 91 29.12 2.34 -8.09
C GLU A 91 30.08 3.28 -8.82
N ARG A 92 31.35 2.88 -8.89
CA ARG A 92 32.34 3.62 -9.66
C ARG A 92 32.17 3.33 -11.15
N VAL A 93 32.05 4.39 -11.95
CA VAL A 93 31.76 4.33 -13.40
C VAL A 93 32.73 3.44 -14.20
N ASP A 94 33.99 3.36 -13.79
CA ASP A 94 35.05 2.65 -14.51
C ASP A 94 35.11 1.13 -14.20
N THR A 95 34.57 0.70 -13.06
CA THR A 95 34.82 -0.64 -12.49
C THR A 95 33.54 -1.36 -12.07
N GLY A 96 32.42 -0.65 -11.92
CA GLY A 96 31.19 -1.19 -11.31
C GLY A 96 31.36 -1.52 -9.82
N GLU A 97 32.46 -1.10 -9.19
CA GLU A 97 32.71 -1.35 -7.78
C GLU A 97 31.78 -0.47 -6.93
N VAL A 98 31.03 -1.07 -6.00
CA VAL A 98 30.23 -0.33 -5.02
C VAL A 98 31.16 0.46 -4.10
N VAL A 99 31.19 1.78 -4.26
CA VAL A 99 32.03 2.71 -3.49
C VAL A 99 31.30 3.35 -2.32
N HIS A 100 29.96 3.40 -2.38
CA HIS A 100 29.15 3.91 -1.30
C HIS A 100 27.93 3.01 -1.08
N ARG A 101 27.58 2.82 0.20
CA ARG A 101 26.36 2.11 0.61
C ARG A 101 25.73 2.88 1.76
N ARG A 102 24.51 3.35 1.53
CA ARG A 102 23.66 4.05 2.50
C ARG A 102 22.48 3.16 2.88
N GLN A 103 22.08 3.17 4.15
CA GLN A 103 20.93 2.39 4.62
C GLN A 103 20.02 3.19 5.53
N ASP A 104 18.80 3.45 5.07
CA ASP A 104 17.76 4.11 5.85
C ASP A 104 16.73 3.07 6.33
N ARG A 105 16.17 3.30 7.52
CA ARG A 105 15.20 2.40 8.17
C ARG A 105 13.96 3.16 8.56
N PHE A 106 12.82 2.65 8.11
CA PHE A 106 11.54 3.30 8.25
C PHE A 106 10.59 2.38 9.01
N TYR A 107 9.82 2.94 9.93
CA TYR A 107 8.92 2.19 10.81
C TYR A 107 7.52 2.76 10.74
N TRP A 108 6.54 1.90 10.52
CA TRP A 108 5.14 2.29 10.35
C TRP A 108 4.24 1.82 11.49
N ASP A 109 3.22 2.62 11.76
CA ASP A 109 2.08 2.27 12.58
C ASP A 109 0.79 2.82 11.98
N ALA A 110 -0.25 1.98 11.93
CA ALA A 110 -1.55 2.35 11.37
C ALA A 110 -1.51 3.02 9.98
N GLY A 111 -0.53 2.64 9.14
CA GLY A 111 -0.36 3.20 7.79
C GLY A 111 0.47 4.49 7.72
N GLU A 112 0.94 5.01 8.85
CA GLU A 112 1.74 6.24 8.92
C GLU A 112 3.19 5.95 9.30
N LEU A 113 4.13 6.72 8.75
CA LEU A 113 5.53 6.67 9.13
C LEU A 113 5.70 7.31 10.51
N VAL A 114 6.06 6.50 11.50
CA VAL A 114 6.21 6.96 12.90
C VAL A 114 7.67 7.10 13.34
N HIS A 115 8.60 6.52 12.58
CA HIS A 115 10.03 6.66 12.87
C HIS A 115 10.88 6.42 11.63
N TRP A 116 11.93 7.24 11.50
CA TRP A 116 12.96 7.08 10.47
C TRP A 116 14.33 7.19 11.14
N LEU A 117 15.16 6.15 10.93
CA LEU A 117 16.60 6.18 11.21
C LEU A 117 17.36 6.33 9.89
N ASP A 118 18.18 7.36 9.79
CA ASP A 118 19.01 7.58 8.62
C ASP A 118 20.22 6.62 8.55
N ALA A 119 21.07 6.82 7.55
CA ALA A 119 22.31 6.07 7.31
C ALA A 119 23.27 6.09 8.51
N GLU A 120 23.30 7.22 9.21
CA GLU A 120 24.10 7.49 10.41
C GLU A 120 23.41 7.00 11.69
N LYS A 121 22.25 6.34 11.56
CA LYS A 121 21.39 5.85 12.65
C LYS A 121 20.88 6.98 13.55
N GLN A 122 20.81 8.19 13.02
CA GLN A 122 20.17 9.32 13.68
C GLN A 122 18.67 9.30 13.39
N VAL A 123 17.91 9.80 14.36
CA VAL A 123 16.46 9.92 14.22
C VAL A 123 16.17 11.18 13.41
N VAL A 124 15.46 11.01 12.29
CA VAL A 124 14.93 12.16 11.53
C VAL A 124 13.65 12.64 12.20
N SER A 125 13.55 13.95 12.41
CA SER A 125 12.37 14.57 13.04
C SER A 125 11.15 14.46 12.12
N PRO A 126 9.97 14.09 12.64
CA PRO A 126 8.71 14.15 11.86
C PRO A 126 8.39 15.55 11.32
N ASP A 127 8.89 16.60 11.98
CA ASP A 127 8.69 18.00 11.54
C ASP A 127 9.67 18.42 10.42
N ALA A 128 10.62 17.56 10.03
CA ALA A 128 11.50 17.82 8.91
C ALA A 128 10.72 17.68 7.58
N GLY A 129 10.86 18.63 6.66
CA GLY A 129 10.14 18.58 5.38
C GLY A 129 10.38 17.28 4.60
N GLU A 130 11.59 16.74 4.67
CA GLU A 130 11.96 15.47 4.04
C GLU A 130 11.23 14.25 4.63
N PHE A 131 10.69 14.33 5.85
CA PHE A 131 10.04 13.18 6.50
C PHE A 131 8.73 12.81 5.79
N GLY A 132 7.86 13.79 5.55
CA GLY A 132 6.59 13.57 4.86
C GLY A 132 6.78 13.27 3.36
N GLU A 133 7.79 13.87 2.73
CA GLU A 133 8.16 13.53 1.35
C GLU A 133 8.62 12.07 1.27
N ARG A 134 9.48 11.64 2.20
CA ARG A 134 9.99 10.28 2.23
C ARG A 134 8.91 9.24 2.52
N GLU A 135 8.00 9.53 3.43
CA GLU A 135 6.82 8.69 3.69
C GLU A 135 6.03 8.47 2.41
N LYS A 136 5.70 9.55 1.69
CA LYS A 136 4.95 9.49 0.45
C LYS A 136 5.69 8.70 -0.64
N ASP A 137 6.98 8.97 -0.85
CA ASP A 137 7.77 8.28 -1.88
C ASP A 137 7.80 6.76 -1.65
N LEU A 138 7.88 6.34 -0.37
CA LEU A 138 7.91 4.92 -0.01
C LEU A 138 6.55 4.26 -0.21
N ILE A 139 5.45 4.93 0.14
CA ILE A 139 4.09 4.43 -0.08
C ILE A 139 3.76 4.36 -1.57
N ASP A 140 4.15 5.38 -2.36
CA ASP A 140 3.95 5.39 -3.81
C ASP A 140 4.73 4.22 -4.46
N LEU A 141 6.01 4.03 -4.11
CA LEU A 141 6.84 2.91 -4.59
C LEU A 141 6.27 1.54 -4.20
N GLU A 142 5.81 1.40 -2.96
CA GLU A 142 5.17 0.18 -2.47
C GLU A 142 3.93 -0.17 -3.29
N ALA A 143 3.03 0.80 -3.46
CA ALA A 143 1.78 0.64 -4.19
C ALA A 143 2.01 0.25 -5.65
N GLU A 144 2.91 0.98 -6.34
CA GLU A 144 3.31 0.69 -7.72
C GLU A 144 3.86 -0.73 -7.87
N SER A 145 4.70 -1.15 -6.93
CA SER A 145 5.34 -2.46 -6.99
C SER A 145 4.36 -3.60 -6.69
N LEU A 146 3.44 -3.42 -5.74
CA LEU A 146 2.38 -4.40 -5.46
C LEU A 146 1.42 -4.55 -6.64
N ALA A 147 1.15 -3.46 -7.38
CA ALA A 147 0.31 -3.49 -8.57
C ALA A 147 0.88 -4.38 -9.69
N LEU A 148 2.18 -4.69 -9.69
CA LEU A 148 2.77 -5.65 -10.64
C LEU A 148 2.37 -7.11 -10.37
N PHE A 149 1.96 -7.41 -9.14
CA PHE A 149 1.60 -8.77 -8.68
C PHE A 149 0.11 -8.97 -8.49
N ALA A 150 -0.64 -7.89 -8.54
CA ALA A 150 -2.03 -7.96 -8.89
C ALA A 150 -2.15 -8.62 -10.27
N GLY A 151 -2.91 -9.72 -10.40
CA GLY A 151 -3.34 -10.15 -11.73
C GLY A 151 -4.19 -9.07 -12.41
N ASP A 152 -4.64 -9.32 -13.64
CA ASP A 152 -5.54 -8.41 -14.39
C ASP A 152 -6.81 -8.00 -13.59
N GLU A 153 -7.13 -8.68 -12.48
CA GLU A 153 -8.21 -8.35 -11.56
C GLU A 153 -7.84 -7.47 -10.33
N GLN A 154 -6.57 -7.10 -10.10
CA GLN A 154 -6.15 -6.42 -8.86
C GLN A 154 -5.30 -5.14 -9.04
N ALA A 155 -5.16 -4.61 -10.27
CA ALA A 155 -4.28 -3.50 -10.64
C ALA A 155 -4.68 -2.12 -10.06
N ALA A 156 -5.14 -2.06 -8.81
CA ALA A 156 -5.88 -0.93 -8.27
C ALA A 156 -5.44 -0.52 -6.86
N VAL A 157 -4.13 -0.58 -6.58
CA VAL A 157 -3.55 0.17 -5.44
C VAL A 157 -3.21 1.57 -5.94
N GLY A 158 -4.23 2.39 -6.19
CA GLY A 158 -4.03 3.80 -6.53
C GLY A 158 -3.65 4.65 -5.33
N LYS A 159 -2.98 5.77 -5.60
CA LYS A 159 -2.70 6.81 -4.61
C LYS A 159 -4.01 7.39 -4.08
N VAL A 160 -4.23 7.29 -2.76
CA VAL A 160 -5.38 7.91 -2.09
C VAL A 160 -5.19 9.42 -2.10
N ILE A 161 -6.16 10.14 -2.64
CA ILE A 161 -6.18 11.61 -2.68
C ILE A 161 -7.23 12.21 -1.75
N ASP A 162 -8.27 11.46 -1.42
CA ASP A 162 -9.26 11.82 -0.41
C ASP A 162 -9.88 10.56 0.22
N GLN A 163 -10.47 10.70 1.39
CA GLN A 163 -11.20 9.61 2.05
C GLN A 163 -12.25 10.13 3.02
N GLY A 164 -13.30 9.35 3.21
CA GLY A 164 -14.36 9.74 4.12
C GLY A 164 -15.33 8.63 4.44
N THR A 165 -16.39 9.02 5.14
CA THR A 165 -17.52 8.14 5.40
C THR A 165 -18.82 8.83 5.07
N VAL A 166 -19.75 8.09 4.47
CA VAL A 166 -21.10 8.57 4.21
C VAL A 166 -22.10 7.53 4.70
N THR A 167 -23.27 7.97 5.16
CA THR A 167 -24.37 7.06 5.52
C THR A 167 -25.55 7.30 4.60
N GLY A 168 -26.09 6.22 4.06
CA GLY A 168 -27.25 6.29 3.18
C GLY A 168 -27.99 4.95 3.12
N THR A 169 -29.03 4.91 2.31
CA THR A 169 -29.82 3.71 2.06
C THR A 169 -29.21 2.95 0.89
N PHE A 170 -28.88 1.68 1.09
CA PHE A 170 -28.32 0.86 0.04
C PHE A 170 -29.34 0.58 -1.06
N GLY A 171 -29.00 1.01 -2.28
CA GLY A 171 -29.84 0.88 -3.47
C GLY A 171 -29.59 -0.41 -4.25
N GLY A 172 -28.42 -1.03 -4.10
CA GLY A 172 -28.02 -2.27 -4.77
C GLY A 172 -26.56 -2.26 -5.22
N ILE A 173 -26.17 -3.33 -5.91
CA ILE A 173 -24.92 -3.39 -6.67
C ILE A 173 -25.26 -3.37 -8.16
N GLU A 174 -24.59 -2.51 -8.92
CA GLU A 174 -24.57 -2.55 -10.38
C GLU A 174 -23.33 -3.32 -10.85
N GLN A 175 -23.51 -4.21 -11.82
CA GLN A 175 -22.44 -5.05 -12.37
C GLN A 175 -22.19 -4.65 -13.84
N GLY A 176 -21.02 -4.05 -14.08
CA GLY A 176 -20.45 -3.82 -15.41
C GLY A 176 -19.06 -4.45 -15.48
N ASP A 177 -18.07 -3.73 -16.02
CA ASP A 177 -16.66 -4.14 -15.96
C ASP A 177 -16.15 -4.20 -14.51
N PHE A 178 -16.73 -3.38 -13.63
CA PHE A 178 -16.52 -3.42 -12.18
C PHE A 178 -17.85 -3.42 -11.42
N PHE A 179 -17.83 -3.92 -10.19
CA PHE A 179 -18.95 -3.80 -9.27
C PHE A 179 -19.05 -2.39 -8.70
N HIS A 180 -20.27 -1.88 -8.65
CA HIS A 180 -20.55 -0.53 -8.17
C HIS A 180 -21.64 -0.56 -7.10
N LEU A 181 -21.31 -0.07 -5.90
CA LEU A 181 -22.27 0.11 -4.81
C LEU A 181 -23.05 1.40 -5.00
N ARG A 182 -24.39 1.29 -5.05
CA ARG A 182 -25.29 2.45 -5.09
C ARG A 182 -25.82 2.77 -3.71
N LEU A 183 -25.67 4.02 -3.31
CA LEU A 183 -26.11 4.54 -2.02
C LEU A 183 -26.98 5.79 -2.21
N GLN A 184 -28.22 5.74 -1.73
CA GLN A 184 -29.11 6.89 -1.72
C GLN A 184 -28.96 7.68 -0.42
N LEU A 185 -28.59 8.95 -0.53
CA LEU A 185 -28.39 9.86 0.59
C LEU A 185 -29.72 10.44 1.11
N ALA A 186 -29.65 11.14 2.24
CA ALA A 186 -30.82 11.68 2.93
C ALA A 186 -31.55 12.79 2.15
N ASP A 187 -30.84 13.52 1.29
CA ASP A 187 -31.38 14.54 0.38
C ASP A 187 -31.97 13.94 -0.92
N GLY A 188 -31.88 12.62 -1.09
CA GLY A 188 -32.34 11.91 -2.27
C GLY A 188 -31.31 11.81 -3.39
N GLU A 189 -30.11 12.39 -3.22
CA GLU A 189 -28.98 12.21 -4.15
C GLU A 189 -28.52 10.75 -4.13
N GLU A 190 -28.10 10.24 -5.28
CA GLU A 190 -27.51 8.90 -5.40
C GLU A 190 -26.01 9.02 -5.64
N GLN A 191 -25.24 8.30 -4.83
CA GLN A 191 -23.80 8.19 -4.98
C GLN A 191 -23.40 6.75 -5.28
N THR A 192 -22.40 6.62 -6.13
CA THR A 192 -21.91 5.32 -6.60
C THR A 192 -20.44 5.16 -6.26
N TYR A 193 -20.08 3.99 -5.75
CA TYR A 193 -18.74 3.67 -5.30
C TYR A 193 -18.26 2.40 -5.96
N MET A 194 -17.11 2.44 -6.63
CA MET A 194 -16.53 1.24 -7.21
C MET A 194 -16.05 0.27 -6.11
N ILE A 195 -16.20 -1.02 -6.31
CA ILE A 195 -15.71 -2.06 -5.42
C ILE A 195 -14.60 -2.82 -6.15
N LEU A 196 -13.37 -2.67 -5.66
CA LEU A 196 -12.21 -3.40 -6.16
C LEU A 196 -11.90 -4.63 -5.33
N ARG A 197 -12.18 -4.55 -4.03
CA ARG A 197 -11.98 -5.62 -3.06
C ARG A 197 -13.11 -5.56 -2.04
N SER A 198 -13.69 -6.71 -1.74
CA SER A 198 -14.69 -6.86 -0.70
C SER A 198 -14.09 -7.61 0.49
N GLU A 199 -14.35 -7.11 1.70
CA GLU A 199 -14.01 -7.80 2.94
C GLU A 199 -15.12 -7.63 3.97
N GLY A 200 -15.21 -8.59 4.90
CA GLY A 200 -16.12 -8.51 6.04
C GLY A 200 -17.58 -8.37 5.63
N LEU A 201 -18.22 -7.26 6.00
CA LEU A 201 -19.62 -7.01 5.66
C LEU A 201 -19.80 -6.67 4.17
N LEU A 202 -18.82 -6.03 3.53
CA LEU A 202 -18.89 -5.67 2.11
C LEU A 202 -19.01 -6.92 1.25
N ASP A 203 -18.27 -7.97 1.61
CA ASP A 203 -18.31 -9.27 0.95
C ASP A 203 -19.73 -9.87 0.95
N LYS A 204 -20.37 -9.87 2.12
CA LYS A 204 -21.75 -10.35 2.26
C LYS A 204 -22.77 -9.51 1.49
N VAL A 205 -22.52 -8.20 1.38
CA VAL A 205 -23.36 -7.27 0.62
C VAL A 205 -23.22 -7.54 -0.88
N VAL A 206 -22.00 -7.79 -1.36
CA VAL A 206 -21.72 -8.13 -2.76
C VAL A 206 -22.28 -9.51 -3.14
N GLU A 207 -22.10 -10.52 -2.28
CA GLU A 207 -22.61 -11.87 -2.53
C GLU A 207 -24.15 -11.95 -2.54
N ASN A 208 -24.82 -11.11 -1.72
CA ASN A 208 -26.27 -11.19 -1.51
C ASN A 208 -26.92 -9.80 -1.42
N PRO A 209 -26.84 -8.97 -2.48
CA PRO A 209 -27.24 -7.55 -2.43
C PRO A 209 -28.71 -7.36 -2.06
N ASP A 210 -29.60 -8.22 -2.56
CA ASP A 210 -31.04 -8.16 -2.30
C ASP A 210 -31.40 -8.16 -0.80
N ARG A 211 -30.57 -8.80 0.04
CA ARG A 211 -30.79 -8.85 1.50
C ARG A 211 -30.53 -7.52 2.20
N TYR A 212 -29.87 -6.59 1.50
CA TYR A 212 -29.44 -5.31 2.06
C TYR A 212 -30.16 -4.12 1.42
N ILE A 213 -30.88 -4.31 0.30
CA ILE A 213 -31.65 -3.23 -0.35
C ILE A 213 -32.59 -2.58 0.66
N GLY A 214 -32.58 -1.25 0.70
CA GLY A 214 -33.40 -0.46 1.62
C GLY A 214 -32.85 -0.38 3.05
N LYS A 215 -31.75 -1.08 3.38
CA LYS A 215 -31.08 -0.92 4.68
C LYS A 215 -30.14 0.27 4.66
N LYS A 216 -29.99 0.91 5.82
CA LYS A 216 -28.94 1.91 5.99
C LYS A 216 -27.58 1.24 6.05
N LEU A 217 -26.63 1.76 5.29
CA LEU A 217 -25.22 1.41 5.34
C LEU A 217 -24.41 2.67 5.56
N LYS A 218 -23.36 2.55 6.36
CA LYS A 218 -22.27 3.51 6.42
C LYS A 218 -21.14 3.00 5.52
N VAL A 219 -20.87 3.74 4.45
CA VAL A 219 -19.81 3.45 3.48
C VAL A 219 -18.57 4.22 3.89
N HIS A 220 -17.44 3.53 3.98
CA HIS A 220 -16.12 4.12 4.04
C HIS A 220 -15.55 4.10 2.62
N TRP A 221 -15.13 5.27 2.14
CA TRP A 221 -14.69 5.42 0.78
C TRP A 221 -13.31 6.09 0.71
N GLN A 222 -12.62 5.81 -0.39
CA GLN A 222 -11.36 6.44 -0.75
C GLN A 222 -11.45 6.90 -2.19
N GLU A 223 -11.04 8.13 -2.46
CA GLU A 223 -10.78 8.60 -3.80
C GLU A 223 -9.32 8.28 -4.15
N LYS A 224 -9.10 7.59 -5.26
CA LYS A 224 -7.78 7.14 -5.70
C LYS A 224 -7.50 7.54 -7.12
N VAL A 225 -6.24 7.88 -7.38
CA VAL A 225 -5.70 7.96 -8.74
C VAL A 225 -5.12 6.59 -9.10
N MET A 226 -5.67 5.94 -10.11
CA MET A 226 -5.31 4.57 -10.50
C MET A 226 -5.02 4.50 -11.99
N HIS A 227 -4.07 3.67 -12.40
CA HIS A 227 -3.85 3.37 -13.80
C HIS A 227 -4.77 2.23 -14.24
N ILE A 228 -5.65 2.50 -15.20
CA ILE A 228 -6.52 1.48 -15.80
C ILE A 228 -6.15 1.37 -17.28
N PRO A 229 -5.31 0.39 -17.67
CA PRO A 229 -4.86 0.22 -19.05
C PRO A 229 -6.00 0.16 -20.06
N GLU A 230 -7.09 -0.53 -19.70
CA GLU A 230 -8.29 -0.73 -20.54
C GLU A 230 -9.07 0.57 -20.75
N ALA A 231 -8.95 1.54 -19.83
CA ALA A 231 -9.65 2.82 -19.87
C ALA A 231 -8.76 3.99 -20.37
N GLY A 232 -7.62 3.68 -20.97
CA GLY A 232 -6.74 4.65 -21.62
C GLY A 232 -5.79 5.39 -20.68
N GLY A 233 -5.52 4.84 -19.48
CA GLY A 233 -4.48 5.32 -18.58
C GLY A 233 -4.96 5.71 -17.19
N THR A 234 -4.36 6.75 -16.62
CA THR A 234 -4.57 7.15 -15.22
C THR A 234 -5.91 7.86 -15.03
N GLN A 235 -6.72 7.37 -14.09
CA GLN A 235 -8.05 7.90 -13.75
C GLN A 235 -8.22 8.09 -12.24
N GLN A 236 -9.05 9.08 -11.87
CA GLN A 236 -9.47 9.34 -10.50
C GLN A 236 -10.80 8.64 -10.24
N MET A 237 -10.88 7.87 -9.16
CA MET A 237 -12.02 6.99 -8.87
C MET A 237 -12.36 6.98 -7.38
N THR A 238 -13.66 6.96 -7.09
CA THR A 238 -14.17 6.84 -5.72
C THR A 238 -14.54 5.39 -5.43
N ILE A 239 -13.85 4.80 -4.46
CA ILE A 239 -13.88 3.37 -4.16
C ILE A 239 -14.47 3.13 -2.78
N CYS A 240 -15.38 2.16 -2.67
CA CYS A 240 -15.85 1.65 -1.39
C CYS A 240 -14.81 0.67 -0.83
N VAL A 241 -14.22 1.02 0.32
CA VAL A 241 -13.22 0.17 1.00
C VAL A 241 -13.83 -0.67 2.11
N ARG A 242 -14.93 -0.21 2.71
CA ARG A 242 -15.61 -0.92 3.80
C ARG A 242 -17.04 -0.43 3.95
N VAL A 243 -17.92 -1.31 4.41
CA VAL A 243 -19.27 -0.95 4.84
C VAL A 243 -19.55 -1.40 6.27
N GLU A 244 -20.37 -0.64 6.97
CA GLU A 244 -20.88 -0.94 8.30
C GLU A 244 -22.40 -0.78 8.30
N GLN A 245 -23.08 -1.54 9.16
CA GLN A 245 -24.47 -1.23 9.52
C GLN A 245 -24.42 -0.24 10.69
N PRO A 246 -25.04 0.94 10.55
CA PRO A 246 -25.16 1.90 11.65
C PRO A 246 -26.07 1.39 12.78
#